data_AF-A0A1A8S9Y7-F1
#
_entry.id   AF-A0A1A8S9Y7-F1
#
_cell.length_a   1.000
_cell.length_b   1.000
_cell.length_c   1.000
_cell.angle_alpha   90.00
_cell.angle_beta   90.00
_cell.angle_gamma   90.00
#
_symmetry.space_group_name_H-M   'P 1'
#
loop_
_entity.id
_entity.type
_entity.pdbx_description
1 polymer ?
#
loop_
_entity_poly.entity_id
_entity_poly.type
_entity_poly.pdbx_seq_one_letter_code
_entity_poly.pdbx_strand_id
1 'polypeptide(L)'
;GLWGLLRLDLSGNRLALLPPGMFSHVPSLQQLLLSNNSLVAVYSGTFSGMDHLETLDLTHNAFGTFRNDALQELERLGNVRIL
;
A
#
# COMPACT_ATOMS: atom_id res chain seq x y z
N GLY A 1 -10.37 -16.79 2.52
CA GLY A 1 -10.10 -15.34 2.45
C GLY A 1 -9.90 -14.82 3.85
N LEU A 2 -9.08 -13.78 4.02
CA LEU A 2 -8.77 -13.18 5.32
C LEU A 2 -9.71 -11.98 5.56
N TRP A 3 -11.02 -12.22 5.46
CA TRP A 3 -12.07 -11.19 5.44
C TRP A 3 -12.18 -10.35 6.72
N GLY A 4 -11.62 -10.83 7.84
CA GLY A 4 -11.59 -10.10 9.12
C GLY A 4 -10.25 -9.45 9.44
N LEU A 5 -9.27 -9.48 8.52
CA LEU A 5 -7.97 -8.90 8.78
C LEU A 5 -8.04 -7.38 8.69
N LEU A 6 -7.83 -6.70 9.82
CA LEU A 6 -7.85 -5.23 9.91
C LEU A 6 -6.46 -4.61 9.77
N ARG A 7 -5.41 -5.33 10.16
CA ARG A 7 -4.02 -4.86 10.13
C ARG A 7 -3.12 -5.90 9.50
N LEU A 8 -2.28 -5.46 8.58
CA LEU A 8 -1.25 -6.25 7.93
C LEU A 8 0.07 -5.51 8.03
N ASP A 9 1.02 -6.16 8.71
CA ASP A 9 2.37 -5.63 8.89
C ASP A 9 3.34 -6.45 8.04
N LEU A 10 3.90 -5.81 7.02
CA LEU A 10 4.92 -6.34 6.12
C LEU A 10 6.22 -5.54 6.26
N SER A 11 6.39 -4.81 7.35
CA SER A 11 7.55 -3.94 7.57
C SER A 11 8.83 -4.76 7.74
N GLY A 12 9.97 -4.22 7.32
CA GLY A 12 11.28 -4.87 7.48
C GLY A 12 11.52 -6.06 6.55
N ASN A 13 10.76 -6.16 5.46
CA ASN A 13 10.95 -7.18 4.43
C ASN A 13 11.80 -6.64 3.27
N ARG A 14 11.89 -7.41 2.19
CA ARG A 14 12.66 -7.07 0.97
C ARG A 14 11.74 -6.89 -0.23
N LEU A 15 10.54 -6.35 0.00
CA LEU A 15 9.58 -6.13 -1.08
C LEU A 15 10.10 -5.05 -2.01
N ALA A 16 10.30 -5.41 -3.28
CA ALA A 16 10.74 -4.47 -4.32
C ALA A 16 9.57 -3.90 -5.14
N LEU A 17 8.46 -4.64 -5.20
CA LEU A 17 7.27 -4.30 -5.97
C LEU A 17 6.02 -4.90 -5.32
N LEU A 18 4.89 -4.23 -5.52
CA LEU A 18 3.56 -4.70 -5.13
C LEU A 18 2.73 -4.90 -6.41
N PRO A 19 2.35 -6.13 -6.77
CA PRO A 19 1.51 -6.40 -7.91
C PRO A 19 0.12 -5.75 -7.76
N PRO A 20 -0.50 -5.30 -8.87
CA PRO A 20 -1.89 -4.85 -8.86
C PRO A 20 -2.82 -5.90 -8.25
N GLY A 21 -3.73 -5.45 -7.37
CA GLY A 21 -4.72 -6.32 -6.74
C GLY A 21 -4.17 -7.33 -5.73
N MET A 22 -2.91 -7.24 -5.31
CA MET A 22 -2.32 -8.12 -4.28
C MET A 22 -3.18 -8.17 -2.99
N PHE A 23 -3.81 -7.05 -2.64
CA PHE A 23 -4.62 -6.91 -1.42
C PHE A 23 -6.14 -7.13 -1.65
N SER A 24 -6.55 -7.57 -2.84
CA SER A 24 -7.97 -7.81 -3.17
C SER A 24 -8.68 -8.84 -2.28
N HIS A 25 -7.91 -9.73 -1.62
CA HIS A 25 -8.42 -10.79 -0.75
C HIS A 25 -8.55 -10.37 0.72
N VAL A 26 -8.20 -9.12 1.05
CA VAL A 26 -8.30 -8.51 2.39
C VAL A 26 -9.07 -7.19 2.33
N PRO A 27 -10.35 -7.20 1.89
CA PRO A 27 -11.11 -5.97 1.63
C PRO A 27 -11.43 -5.13 2.89
N SER A 28 -11.29 -5.71 4.08
CA SER A 28 -11.53 -5.04 5.37
C SER A 28 -10.27 -4.45 6.01
N LEU A 29 -9.14 -4.46 5.30
CA LEU A 29 -7.88 -3.97 5.83
C LEU A 29 -7.93 -2.45 6.05
N GLN A 30 -7.62 -2.03 7.28
CA GLN A 30 -7.57 -0.62 7.71
C GLN A 30 -6.14 -0.12 7.85
N GLN A 31 -5.18 -1.00 8.15
CA GLN A 31 -3.78 -0.63 8.35
C GLN A 31 -2.87 -1.54 7.52
N LEU A 32 -2.12 -0.93 6.61
CA LEU A 32 -1.08 -1.60 5.83
C LEU A 32 0.27 -0.96 6.13
N LEU A 33 1.15 -1.72 6.76
CA LEU A 33 2.49 -1.27 7.12
C LEU A 33 3.52 -1.91 6.19
N LEU A 34 4.21 -1.09 5.42
CA LEU A 34 5.20 -1.50 4.41
C LEU A 34 6.56 -0.83 4.66
N SER A 35 6.79 -0.30 5.87
CA SER A 35 8.02 0.44 6.15
C SER A 35 9.26 -0.45 6.10
N ASN A 36 10.41 0.15 5.83
CA ASN A 36 11.68 -0.59 5.74
C ASN A 36 11.65 -1.73 4.73
N ASN A 37 11.14 -1.45 3.52
CA ASN A 37 11.20 -2.35 2.37
C ASN A 37 12.09 -1.73 1.27
N SER A 38 12.04 -2.28 0.06
CA SER A 38 12.81 -1.80 -1.09
C SER A 38 11.90 -1.35 -2.24
N LEU A 39 10.70 -0.87 -1.91
CA LEU A 39 9.72 -0.44 -2.92
C LEU A 39 10.26 0.78 -3.65
N VAL A 40 10.24 0.72 -4.99
CA VAL A 40 10.71 1.80 -5.85
C VAL A 40 9.58 2.61 -6.48
N ALA A 41 8.37 2.03 -6.54
CA ALA A 41 7.19 2.63 -7.13
C ALA A 41 5.92 1.99 -6.55
N VAL A 42 4.82 2.74 -6.61
CA VAL A 42 3.45 2.23 -6.45
C VAL A 42 2.79 2.37 -7.82
N TYR A 43 2.20 1.29 -8.33
CA TYR A 43 1.53 1.31 -9.63
C TYR A 43 0.03 1.49 -9.46
N SER A 44 -0.64 1.98 -10.50
CA SER A 44 -2.09 2.04 -10.54
C SER A 44 -2.71 0.67 -10.26
N GLY A 45 -3.73 0.64 -9.41
CA GLY A 45 -4.44 -0.58 -9.02
C GLY A 45 -3.71 -1.44 -7.98
N THR A 46 -2.55 -1.02 -7.45
CA THR A 46 -1.87 -1.70 -6.33
C THR A 46 -2.80 -1.85 -5.13
N PHE A 47 -3.55 -0.79 -4.81
CA PHE A 47 -4.46 -0.76 -3.65
C PHE A 47 -5.93 -0.90 -4.08
N SER A 48 -6.19 -1.55 -5.22
CA SER A 48 -7.57 -1.75 -5.69
C SER A 48 -8.36 -2.64 -4.72
N GLY A 49 -9.59 -2.23 -4.38
CA GLY A 49 -10.45 -2.91 -3.41
C GLY A 49 -10.11 -2.68 -1.94
N MET A 50 -9.17 -1.77 -1.63
CA MET A 50 -8.82 -1.38 -0.25
C MET A 50 -9.67 -0.19 0.24
N ASP A 51 -10.99 -0.33 0.15
CA ASP A 51 -11.94 0.79 0.38
C ASP A 51 -12.02 1.22 1.86
N HIS A 52 -11.53 0.37 2.77
CA HIS A 52 -11.51 0.63 4.22
C HIS A 52 -10.13 1.00 4.74
N LEU A 53 -9.15 1.23 3.87
CA LEU A 53 -7.81 1.59 4.30
C LEU A 53 -7.85 2.96 4.99
N GLU A 54 -7.20 3.05 6.15
CA GLU A 54 -7.10 4.27 6.96
C GLU A 54 -5.65 4.71 7.12
N THR A 55 -4.71 3.76 7.18
CA THR A 55 -3.28 4.02 7.35
C THR A 55 -2.46 3.19 6.37
N LEU A 56 -1.57 3.87 5.66
CA LEU A 56 -0.59 3.29 4.76
C LEU A 56 0.80 3.81 5.13
N ASP A 57 1.65 2.95 5.67
CA ASP A 57 3.04 3.32 5.99
C ASP A 57 3.98 2.87 4.87
N LEU A 58 4.52 3.84 4.15
CA LEU A 58 5.47 3.67 3.05
C LEU A 58 6.87 4.18 3.41
N THR A 59 7.10 4.58 4.67
CA THR A 59 8.38 5.13 5.13
C THR A 59 9.55 4.17 4.89
N HIS A 60 10.75 4.72 4.74
CA HIS A 60 11.98 3.92 4.60
C HIS A 60 11.91 2.90 3.44
N ASN A 61 11.40 3.34 2.30
CA ASN A 61 11.46 2.62 1.03
C ASN A 61 12.39 3.35 0.05
N ALA A 62 12.61 2.77 -1.12
CA ALA A 62 13.49 3.30 -2.16
C ALA A 62 12.75 4.14 -3.20
N PHE A 63 11.67 4.84 -2.79
CA PHE A 63 10.96 5.77 -3.67
C PHE A 63 11.93 6.87 -4.09
N GLY A 64 12.29 6.87 -5.38
CA GLY A 64 13.05 7.95 -5.98
C GLY A 64 12.12 9.12 -6.25
N THR A 65 11.91 9.43 -7.53
CA THR A 65 10.87 10.35 -7.96
C THR A 65 9.51 9.66 -7.94
N PHE A 66 8.53 10.23 -7.24
CA PHE A 66 7.14 9.84 -7.39
C PHE A 66 6.72 10.08 -8.84
N ARG A 67 6.55 9.00 -9.57
CA ARG A 67 5.99 9.03 -10.92
C ARG A 67 4.49 9.34 -10.83
N ASN A 68 3.93 9.90 -11.91
CA ASN A 68 2.53 10.32 -11.94
C ASN A 68 1.55 9.18 -11.62
N ASP A 69 1.89 7.94 -11.98
CA ASP A 69 1.08 6.75 -11.66
C ASP A 69 1.01 6.48 -10.16
N ALA A 70 2.12 6.61 -9.44
CA ALA A 70 2.16 6.50 -7.98
C ALA A 70 1.34 7.62 -7.32
N LEU A 71 1.47 8.86 -7.81
CA LEU A 71 0.70 9.99 -7.31
C LEU A 71 -0.81 9.79 -7.51
N GLN A 72 -1.24 9.39 -8.70
CA GLN A 72 -2.65 9.11 -8.98
C GLN A 72 -3.21 8.01 -8.08
N GLU A 73 -2.44 6.95 -7.83
CA GLU A 73 -2.88 5.87 -6.95
C GLU A 73 -3.02 6.33 -5.50
N LEU A 74 -2.07 7.14 -5.01
CA LEU A 74 -2.13 7.69 -3.65
C LEU A 74 -3.21 8.77 -3.50
N GLU A 75 -3.47 9.58 -4.53
CA GLU A 75 -4.58 10.55 -4.57
C GLU A 75 -5.94 9.84 -4.52
N ARG A 76 -6.07 8.68 -5.17
CA ARG A 76 -7.28 7.84 -5.10
C ARG A 76 -7.59 7.41 -3.67
N LEU A 77 -6.57 7.28 -2.84
CA LEU A 77 -6.71 6.93 -1.43
C LEU A 77 -7.08 8.14 -0.55
N GLY A 78 -7.45 9.30 -1.08
CA GLY A 78 -7.49 10.64 -0.46
C GLY A 78 -7.94 10.85 1.01
N ASN A 79 -8.54 9.87 1.69
CA ASN A 79 -8.80 9.89 3.14
C ASN A 79 -7.78 9.07 3.98
N VAL A 80 -6.79 8.44 3.34
CA VAL A 80 -5.79 7.59 3.99
C VAL A 80 -4.67 8.45 4.56
N ARG A 81 -4.30 8.18 5.81
CA ARG A 81 -3.07 8.70 6.41
C ARG A 81 -1.88 7.96 5.82
N ILE A 82 -1.11 8.65 4.98
CA ILE A 82 0.15 8.14 4.41
C ILE A 82 1.29 8.57 5.33
N LEU A 83 2.09 7.59 5.77
CA LEU A 83 3.32 7.81 6.55
C LEU A 83 4.54 7.62 5.66
#